data_AF-A0A2Z6NGE4-F1
#
_entry.id   AF-A0A2Z6NGE4-F1
#
_cell.length_a   1.000
_cell.length_b   1.000
_cell.length_c   1.000
_cell.angle_alpha   90.00
_cell.angle_beta   90.00
_cell.angle_gamma   90.00
#
_symmetry.space_group_name_H-M   'P 1'
#
loop_
_entity.id
_entity.type
_entity.pdbx_description
1 polymer ?
#
loop_
_entity_poly.entity_id
_entity_poly.type
_entity_poly.pdbx_seq_one_letter_code
_entity_poly.pdbx_strand_id
1 'polypeptide(L)' 'HKKDSSIRKDRGKHWWDKYKSFKGDTRSEEFYSLPFNLNKYFPSV' A
#
# COMPACT_ATOMS: atom_id res chain seq x y z
N HIS A 1 16.09 -20.16 10.79
CA HIS A 1 15.31 -19.28 9.90
C HIS A 1 16.05 -17.96 9.63
N LYS A 2 16.99 -17.91 8.67
CA LYS A 2 17.72 -16.68 8.29
C LYS A 2 17.96 -16.59 6.77
N LYS A 3 17.02 -17.08 5.94
CA LYS A 3 17.14 -17.07 4.46
C LYS A 3 16.27 -16.02 3.76
N ASP A 4 15.43 -15.30 4.49
CA ASP A 4 14.41 -14.43 3.86
C ASP A 4 14.83 -12.98 3.60
N SER A 5 15.89 -12.50 4.25
CA SER A 5 16.22 -11.06 4.21
C SER A 5 16.78 -10.59 2.87
N SER A 6 17.59 -11.40 2.18
CA SER A 6 18.09 -11.08 0.83
C SER A 6 16.99 -11.22 -0.22
N ILE A 7 16.22 -12.31 -0.17
CA ILE A 7 15.09 -12.56 -1.08
C ILE A 7 14.02 -11.45 -0.96
N ARG A 8 13.74 -10.95 0.25
CA ARG A 8 12.84 -9.80 0.45
C ARG A 8 13.34 -8.52 -0.20
N LYS A 9 14.66 -8.30 -0.24
CA LYS A 9 15.26 -7.10 -0.83
C LYS A 9 15.22 -7.18 -2.35
N ASP A 10 15.59 -8.31 -2.93
CA ASP A 10 15.64 -8.51 -4.39
C ASP A 10 14.26 -8.43 -5.05
N ARG A 11 13.22 -8.96 -4.40
CA ARG A 11 11.85 -8.92 -4.94
C ARG A 11 11.20 -7.54 -4.91
N GLY A 12 11.91 -6.51 -4.45
CA GLY A 12 11.36 -5.15 -4.32
C GLY A 12 10.25 -5.04 -3.26
N LYS A 13 10.02 -6.08 -2.45
CA LYS A 13 8.94 -6.09 -1.45
C LYS A 13 9.08 -4.96 -0.42
N HIS A 14 10.32 -4.63 -0.07
CA HIS A 14 10.64 -3.50 0.82
C HIS A 14 10.28 -2.12 0.21
N TRP A 15 10.27 -2.00 -1.12
CA TRP A 15 9.84 -0.81 -1.83
C TRP A 15 8.31 -0.69 -1.78
N TRP A 16 7.61 -1.80 -2.02
CA TRP A 16 6.15 -1.90 -1.92
C TRP A 16 5.60 -1.78 -0.50
N ASP A 17 6.38 -2.15 0.53
CA ASP A 17 5.95 -2.06 1.94
C ASP A 17 5.58 -0.60 2.33
N LYS A 18 6.15 0.42 1.69
CA LYS A 18 5.80 1.84 1.91
C LYS A 18 4.41 2.22 1.37
N TYR A 19 3.93 1.48 0.38
CA TYR A 19 2.64 1.71 -0.28
C TYR A 19 1.56 0.71 0.17
N LYS A 20 1.92 -0.23 1.05
CA LYS A 20 1.00 -1.26 1.56
C LYS A 20 -0.02 -0.70 2.56
N SER A 21 0.33 0.38 3.26
CA SER A 21 -0.53 0.99 4.28
C SER A 21 -0.93 2.40 3.88
N PHE A 22 -2.23 2.64 3.83
CA PHE A 22 -2.83 3.91 3.41
C PHE A 22 -2.38 5.12 4.26
N LYS A 23 -2.13 4.92 5.56
CA LYS A 23 -1.67 5.98 6.49
C LYS A 23 -0.23 6.46 6.27
N GLY A 24 0.55 5.81 5.41
CA GLY A 24 1.94 6.18 5.10
C GLY A 24 2.10 6.91 3.78
N ASP A 25 1.00 7.13 3.06
CA ASP A 25 1.01 7.74 1.74
C ASP A 25 0.62 9.22 1.82
N THR A 26 1.42 10.09 1.21
CA THR A 26 1.18 11.54 1.16
C THR A 26 0.20 11.94 0.06
N ARG A 27 -0.34 10.97 -0.69
CA ARG A 27 -1.29 11.20 -1.78
C ARG A 27 -2.65 11.65 -1.22
N SER A 28 -3.31 12.54 -1.96
CA SER A 28 -4.59 13.14 -1.55
C SER A 28 -5.73 12.12 -1.54
N GLU A 29 -6.79 12.43 -0.78
CA GLU A 29 -8.02 11.64 -0.75
C GLU A 29 -8.62 11.44 -2.15
N GLU A 30 -8.47 12.44 -3.03
CA GLU A 30 -8.88 12.37 -4.44
C GLU A 30 -8.14 11.28 -5.22
N PHE A 31 -6.86 11.05 -4.96
CA PHE A 31 -6.05 10.05 -5.67
C PHE A 31 -6.58 8.62 -5.45
N TYR A 32 -7.11 8.37 -4.25
CA TYR A 32 -7.66 7.08 -3.87
C TYR A 32 -9.19 7.03 -3.93
N SER A 33 -9.83 8.14 -4.33
CA SER A 33 -11.27 8.19 -4.44
C SER A 33 -11.75 7.25 -5.55
N LEU A 34 -12.57 6.28 -5.16
CA LEU A 34 -13.19 5.39 -6.13
C LEU A 34 -14.34 6.10 -6.87
N PRO A 35 -14.47 5.87 -8.19
CA PRO A 35 -15.60 6.38 -8.95
C PRO A 35 -16.93 5.84 -8.36
N PHE A 36 -18.02 6.56 -8.62
CA PHE A 36 -19.36 6.22 -8.11
C PHE A 36 -19.50 6.16 -6.58
N ASN A 37 -18.66 6.91 -5.85
CA ASN A 37 -18.69 6.99 -4.39
C ASN A 37 -18.53 5.62 -3.69
N LEU A 38 -17.78 4.70 -4.31
CA LEU A 38 -17.57 3.35 -3.80
C LEU A 38 -16.73 3.30 -2.51
N ASN A 39 -16.06 4.40 -2.16
CA ASN A 39 -15.33 4.57 -0.89
C ASN A 39 -16.23 4.27 0.34
N LYS A 40 -17.55 4.41 0.20
CA LYS A 40 -18.54 4.05 1.24
C LYS A 40 -18.60 2.55 1.53
N TYR A 41 -18.34 1.71 0.54
CA TYR A 41 -18.44 0.25 0.66
C TYR A 41 -17.08 -0.41 0.91
N PHE A 42 -16.00 0.25 0.46
CA PHE A 42 -14.62 -0.21 0.64
C PHE A 42 -13.80 0.90 1.29
N PRO A 43 -14.04 1.19 2.58
CA PRO A 43 -13.31 2.24 3.26
C PRO A 43 -11.84 1.82 3.35
N SER A 44 -10.95 2.75 3.03
CA SER A 44 -9.50 2.50 2.91
C SER A 44 -8.77 2.35 4.25
N VAL A 45 -9.50 1.99 5.32
CA VAL A 45 -9.06 2.00 6.72
C VAL A 45 -8.81 0.60 7.27
#